data_AF-A0A965L7E9-F1
#
_entry.id   AF-A0A965L7E9-F1
#
_cell.length_a   1.000
_cell.length_b   1.000
_cell.length_c   1.000
_cell.angle_alpha   90.00
_cell.angle_beta   90.00
_cell.angle_gamma   90.00
#
_symmetry.space_group_name_H-M   'P 1'
#
loop_
_entity.id
_entity.type
_entity.pdbx_description
1 polymer ?
#
loop_
_entity_poly.entity_id
_entity_poly.type
_entity_poly.pdbx_seq_one_letter_code
_entity_poly.pdbx_strand_id
1 'polypeptide(L)'
;MTYLLPTTPITNEAEALKAARASAIAIFIGVVVGIIGAIWTLMNPQFAEAVAAAQAQMQGGNTEAASMSAGGAKVGEYVGYALLVVSAVFGIVQWKKPAKWIAILFMVLIVLFGLLPTACAQVLSGMVPGMPSAPVWLTALSVVSLIVQFILHITGLKGISRLDKIQLDAANAGY
;
A
#
# COMPACT_ATOMS: atom_id res chain seq x y z
N MET A 1 11.12 7.99 -20.57
CA MET A 1 10.96 7.37 -19.23
C MET A 1 11.63 8.17 -18.10
N THR A 2 12.22 9.34 -18.37
CA THR A 2 13.05 10.09 -17.41
C THR A 2 12.26 10.73 -16.25
N TYR A 3 10.98 11.07 -16.44
CA TYR A 3 10.15 11.81 -15.47
C TYR A 3 9.57 10.96 -14.31
N LEU A 4 9.93 9.68 -14.25
CA LEU A 4 9.59 8.79 -13.12
C LEU A 4 10.67 8.81 -12.03
N LEU A 5 11.80 9.48 -12.29
CA LEU A 5 12.88 9.63 -11.32
C LEU A 5 12.62 10.87 -10.44
N PRO A 6 12.79 10.76 -9.11
CA PRO A 6 12.53 11.87 -8.19
C PRO A 6 13.39 13.10 -8.45
N THR A 7 14.53 12.95 -9.11
CA THR A 7 15.55 14.00 -9.28
C THR A 7 15.43 14.75 -10.61
N THR A 8 14.59 14.30 -11.54
CA THR A 8 14.49 14.92 -12.85
C THR A 8 13.77 16.27 -12.78
N PRO A 9 14.33 17.36 -13.34
CA PRO A 9 13.67 18.65 -13.39
C PRO A 9 12.43 18.59 -14.29
N ILE A 10 11.35 19.24 -13.84
CA ILE A 10 10.06 19.32 -14.55
C ILE A 10 9.93 20.73 -15.14
N THR A 11 9.97 20.82 -16.45
CA THR A 11 10.11 22.10 -17.17
C THR A 11 8.81 22.57 -17.81
N ASN A 12 7.90 21.65 -18.11
CA ASN A 12 6.63 21.96 -18.78
C ASN A 12 5.43 21.18 -18.17
N GLU A 13 4.23 21.59 -18.57
CA GLU A 13 2.97 21.03 -18.06
C GLU A 13 2.79 19.54 -18.41
N ALA A 14 3.17 19.14 -19.62
CA ALA A 14 3.07 17.75 -20.06
C ALA A 14 3.98 16.81 -19.25
N GLU A 15 5.16 17.28 -18.85
CA GLU A 15 6.07 16.58 -17.93
C GLU A 15 5.50 16.53 -16.51
N ALA A 16 4.93 17.64 -16.04
CA ALA A 16 4.30 17.70 -14.71
C ALA A 16 3.14 16.70 -14.59
N LEU A 17 2.31 16.59 -15.63
CA LEU A 17 1.22 15.62 -15.68
C LEU A 17 1.71 14.17 -15.71
N LYS A 18 2.77 13.87 -16.48
CA LYS A 18 3.37 12.53 -16.52
C LYS A 18 3.97 12.15 -15.16
N ALA A 19 4.68 13.07 -14.51
CA ALA A 19 5.19 12.88 -13.17
C ALA A 19 4.04 12.70 -12.16
N ALA A 20 2.98 13.51 -12.24
CA ALA A 20 1.82 13.41 -11.35
C ALA A 20 1.13 12.04 -11.40
N ARG A 21 1.10 11.40 -12.59
CA ARG A 21 0.57 10.04 -12.77
C ARG A 21 1.46 8.94 -12.18
N ALA A 22 2.70 9.21 -11.82
CA ALA A 22 3.56 8.24 -11.12
C ALA A 22 2.92 7.74 -9.82
N SER A 23 2.19 8.61 -9.10
CA SER A 23 1.43 8.23 -7.90
C SER A 23 0.34 7.20 -8.21
N ALA A 24 -0.34 7.32 -9.34
CA ALA A 24 -1.35 6.33 -9.74
C ALA A 24 -0.71 4.98 -10.10
N ILE A 25 0.46 5.00 -10.76
CA ILE A 25 1.24 3.79 -11.03
C ILE A 25 1.63 3.09 -9.73
N ALA A 26 2.07 3.85 -8.72
CA ALA A 26 2.37 3.31 -7.39
C ALA A 26 1.17 2.55 -6.81
N ILE A 27 -0.02 3.17 -6.82
CA ILE A 27 -1.23 2.53 -6.30
C ILE A 27 -1.53 1.22 -7.05
N PHE A 28 -1.40 1.21 -8.38
CA PHE A 28 -1.63 -0.02 -9.16
C PHE A 28 -0.60 -1.12 -8.85
N ILE A 29 0.67 -0.78 -8.63
CA ILE A 29 1.68 -1.74 -8.17
C ILE A 29 1.25 -2.35 -6.83
N GLY A 30 0.80 -1.51 -5.89
CA GLY A 30 0.28 -1.96 -4.59
C GLY A 30 -0.91 -2.91 -4.74
N VAL A 31 -1.87 -2.59 -5.62
CA VAL A 31 -3.02 -3.45 -5.91
C VAL A 31 -2.58 -4.80 -6.47
N VAL A 32 -1.67 -4.84 -7.45
CA VAL A 32 -1.18 -6.08 -8.05
C VAL A 32 -0.49 -6.97 -7.02
N VAL A 33 0.41 -6.40 -6.21
CA VAL A 33 1.10 -7.15 -5.16
C VAL A 33 0.13 -7.61 -4.07
N GLY A 34 -0.86 -6.79 -3.72
CA GLY A 34 -1.93 -7.15 -2.81
C GLY A 34 -2.81 -8.29 -3.32
N ILE A 35 -3.11 -8.34 -4.63
CA ILE A 35 -3.80 -9.47 -5.25
C ILE A 35 -2.96 -10.75 -5.18
N ILE A 36 -1.65 -10.66 -5.43
CA ILE A 36 -0.74 -11.82 -5.28
C ILE A 36 -0.78 -12.34 -3.85
N GLY A 37 -0.72 -11.45 -2.86
CA GLY A 37 -0.86 -11.81 -1.44
C GLY A 37 -2.20 -12.46 -1.13
N ALA A 38 -3.31 -11.87 -1.61
CA ALA A 38 -4.66 -12.41 -1.43
C ALA A 38 -4.82 -13.81 -2.04
N ILE A 39 -4.35 -14.01 -3.28
CA ILE A 39 -4.36 -15.32 -3.95
C ILE A 39 -3.54 -16.32 -3.14
N TRP A 40 -2.35 -15.93 -2.68
CA TRP A 40 -1.52 -16.80 -1.86
C TRP A 40 -2.23 -17.22 -0.57
N THR A 41 -2.89 -16.28 0.14
CA THR A 41 -3.67 -16.59 1.34
C THR A 41 -4.83 -17.56 1.03
N LEU A 42 -5.56 -17.34 -0.05
CA LEU A 42 -6.65 -18.23 -0.48
C LEU A 42 -6.15 -19.63 -0.86
N MET A 43 -4.94 -19.74 -1.41
CA MET A 43 -4.29 -21.01 -1.74
C MET A 43 -3.67 -21.71 -0.52
N ASN A 44 -3.54 -21.02 0.61
CA ASN A 44 -2.93 -21.53 1.84
C ASN A 44 -3.86 -21.31 3.04
N PRO A 45 -5.09 -21.86 3.04
CA PRO A 45 -6.07 -21.64 4.12
C PRO A 45 -5.56 -22.09 5.50
N GLN A 46 -4.72 -23.14 5.54
CA GLN A 46 -4.06 -23.63 6.74
C GLN A 46 -3.18 -22.57 7.43
N PHE A 47 -2.68 -21.58 6.67
CA PHE A 47 -1.93 -20.47 7.23
C PHE A 47 -2.83 -19.58 8.10
N ALA A 48 -4.02 -19.24 7.60
CA ALA A 48 -4.98 -18.43 8.34
C ALA A 48 -5.49 -19.14 9.60
N GLU A 49 -5.69 -20.46 9.52
CA GLU A 49 -6.05 -21.29 10.68
C GLU A 49 -4.95 -21.31 11.74
N ALA A 50 -3.68 -21.48 11.32
CA ALA A 50 -2.55 -21.46 12.23
C ALA A 50 -2.34 -20.07 12.88
N VAL A 51 -2.56 -18.98 12.15
CA VAL A 51 -2.58 -17.62 12.73
C VAL A 51 -3.68 -17.50 13.78
N ALA A 52 -4.91 -17.91 13.48
CA ALA A 52 -6.03 -17.84 14.42
C ALA A 52 -5.78 -18.69 15.68
N ALA A 53 -5.20 -19.88 15.52
CA ALA A 53 -4.83 -20.76 16.64
C ALA A 53 -3.76 -20.12 17.54
N ALA A 54 -2.72 -19.54 16.96
CA ALA A 54 -1.67 -18.86 17.72
C ALA A 54 -2.18 -17.60 18.43
N GLN A 55 -3.08 -16.83 17.80
CA GLN A 55 -3.74 -15.70 18.45
C GLN A 55 -4.66 -16.14 19.60
N ALA A 56 -5.37 -17.25 19.46
CA ALA A 56 -6.19 -17.82 20.54
C ALA A 56 -5.32 -18.26 21.74
N GLN A 57 -4.13 -18.81 21.49
CA GLN A 57 -3.17 -19.16 22.55
C GLN A 57 -2.69 -17.93 23.32
N MET A 58 -2.50 -16.78 22.64
CA MET A 58 -2.15 -15.52 23.32
C MET A 58 -3.23 -15.05 24.30
N GLN A 59 -4.48 -15.47 24.14
CA GLN A 59 -5.60 -15.12 25.03
C GLN A 59 -5.74 -16.06 26.24
N GLY A 60 -4.73 -16.88 26.53
CA GLY A 60 -4.71 -17.74 27.72
C GLY A 60 -5.75 -18.86 27.71
N GLY A 61 -6.22 -19.29 26.54
CA GLY A 61 -7.22 -20.36 26.42
C GLY A 61 -8.65 -19.93 26.72
N ASN A 62 -8.93 -18.64 26.86
CA ASN A 62 -10.31 -18.14 26.93
C ASN A 62 -11.02 -18.43 25.60
N THR A 63 -11.97 -19.37 25.62
CA THR A 63 -12.75 -19.80 24.45
C THR A 63 -13.57 -18.69 23.80
N GLU A 64 -14.06 -17.72 24.58
CA GLU A 64 -14.78 -16.57 24.05
C GLU A 64 -13.82 -15.63 23.29
N ALA A 65 -12.69 -15.28 23.91
CA ALA A 65 -11.64 -14.48 23.26
C ALA A 65 -11.03 -15.18 22.03
N ALA A 66 -10.89 -16.50 22.07
CA ALA A 66 -10.43 -17.31 20.94
C ALA A 66 -11.43 -17.28 19.76
N SER A 67 -12.74 -17.41 20.04
CA SER A 67 -13.78 -17.33 19.03
C SER A 67 -13.87 -15.93 18.40
N MET A 68 -13.70 -14.88 19.21
CA MET A 68 -13.62 -13.50 18.73
C MET A 68 -12.36 -13.26 17.88
N SER A 69 -11.23 -13.85 18.25
CA SER A 69 -9.98 -13.74 17.48
C SER A 69 -10.10 -14.41 16.11
N ALA A 70 -10.68 -15.61 16.04
CA ALA A 70 -10.91 -16.31 14.78
C ALA A 70 -11.89 -15.55 13.86
N GLY A 71 -12.98 -15.02 14.43
CA GLY A 71 -13.89 -14.13 13.71
C GLY A 71 -13.22 -12.85 13.23
N GLY A 72 -12.39 -12.23 14.08
CA GLY A 72 -11.63 -11.02 13.77
C GLY A 72 -10.61 -11.22 12.65
N ALA A 73 -9.92 -12.36 12.62
CA ALA A 73 -8.99 -12.70 11.55
C ALA A 73 -9.70 -12.79 10.19
N LYS A 74 -10.89 -13.42 10.14
CA LYS A 74 -11.69 -13.51 8.92
C LYS A 74 -12.28 -12.17 8.49
N VAL A 75 -12.76 -11.35 9.43
CA VAL A 75 -13.20 -9.98 9.12
C VAL A 75 -12.03 -9.16 8.57
N GLY A 76 -10.85 -9.25 9.18
CA GLY A 76 -9.64 -8.57 8.73
C GLY A 76 -9.24 -8.96 7.31
N GLU A 77 -9.36 -10.26 6.97
CA GLU A 77 -9.12 -10.78 5.62
C GLU A 77 -10.08 -10.15 4.59
N TYR A 78 -11.39 -10.14 4.86
CA TYR A 78 -12.37 -9.50 3.97
C TYR A 78 -12.21 -7.99 3.85
N VAL A 79 -11.87 -7.31 4.94
CA VAL A 79 -11.54 -5.89 4.93
C VAL A 79 -10.31 -5.64 4.05
N GLY A 80 -9.29 -6.50 4.12
CA GLY A 80 -8.13 -6.46 3.25
C GLY A 80 -8.52 -6.53 1.77
N TYR A 81 -9.40 -7.46 1.39
CA TYR A 81 -9.89 -7.58 0.01
C TYR A 81 -10.71 -6.36 -0.43
N ALA A 82 -11.59 -5.84 0.43
CA ALA A 82 -12.34 -4.62 0.16
C ALA A 82 -11.40 -3.42 -0.07
N LEU A 83 -10.35 -3.30 0.75
CA LEU A 83 -9.34 -2.25 0.61
C LEU A 83 -8.54 -2.36 -0.70
N LEU A 84 -8.33 -3.56 -1.26
CA LEU A 84 -7.73 -3.71 -2.59
C LEU A 84 -8.62 -3.12 -3.69
N VAL A 85 -9.92 -3.38 -3.63
CA VAL A 85 -10.89 -2.82 -4.59
C VAL A 85 -10.95 -1.29 -4.45
N VAL A 86 -11.05 -0.78 -3.22
CA VAL A 86 -11.03 0.65 -2.94
C VAL A 86 -9.74 1.30 -3.43
N SER A 87 -8.58 0.64 -3.22
CA SER A 87 -7.29 1.13 -3.72
C SER A 87 -7.23 1.18 -5.24
N ALA A 88 -7.79 0.18 -5.93
CA ALA A 88 -7.89 0.18 -7.38
C ALA A 88 -8.73 1.37 -7.89
N VAL A 89 -9.85 1.67 -7.22
CA VAL A 89 -10.67 2.85 -7.53
C VAL A 89 -9.87 4.14 -7.32
N PHE A 90 -9.15 4.28 -6.21
CA PHE A 90 -8.27 5.44 -6.00
C PHE A 90 -7.17 5.55 -7.05
N GLY A 91 -6.59 4.43 -7.50
CA GLY A 91 -5.63 4.41 -8.60
C GLY A 91 -6.21 4.96 -9.90
N ILE A 92 -7.44 4.55 -10.25
CA ILE A 92 -8.17 5.07 -11.42
C ILE A 92 -8.47 6.56 -11.28
N VAL A 93 -8.97 6.99 -10.11
CA VAL A 93 -9.25 8.40 -9.82
C VAL A 93 -7.98 9.24 -9.93
N GLN A 94 -6.88 8.80 -9.32
CA GLN A 94 -5.58 9.48 -9.35
C GLN A 94 -4.99 9.54 -10.76
N TRP A 95 -5.25 8.54 -11.60
CA TRP A 95 -4.82 8.53 -13.00
C TRP A 95 -5.52 9.60 -13.84
N LYS A 96 -6.83 9.76 -13.62
CA LYS A 96 -7.67 10.71 -14.33
C LYS A 96 -7.51 12.14 -13.81
N LYS A 97 -7.44 12.31 -12.49
CA LYS A 97 -7.35 13.60 -11.78
C LYS A 97 -6.33 13.49 -10.65
N PRO A 98 -5.03 13.78 -10.90
CA PRO A 98 -3.99 13.67 -9.90
C PRO A 98 -4.23 14.64 -8.74
N ALA A 99 -4.54 14.11 -7.55
CA ALA A 99 -4.77 14.91 -6.35
C ALA A 99 -3.62 14.74 -5.35
N LYS A 100 -3.15 15.84 -4.75
CA LYS A 100 -2.08 15.82 -3.73
C LYS A 100 -2.47 14.97 -2.52
N TRP A 101 -3.70 15.14 -2.04
CA TRP A 101 -4.17 14.47 -0.83
C TRP A 101 -4.21 12.94 -0.97
N ILE A 102 -4.54 12.40 -2.16
CA ILE A 102 -4.53 10.95 -2.42
C ILE A 102 -3.09 10.43 -2.36
N ALA A 103 -2.15 11.13 -3.00
CA ALA A 103 -0.74 10.75 -2.97
C ALA A 103 -0.18 10.77 -1.53
N ILE A 104 -0.53 11.79 -0.72
CA ILE A 104 -0.14 11.87 0.70
C ILE A 104 -0.77 10.73 1.50
N LEU A 105 -2.06 10.45 1.32
CA LEU A 105 -2.78 9.39 2.02
C LEU A 105 -2.07 8.04 1.84
N PHE A 106 -1.79 7.64 0.59
CA PHE A 106 -1.11 6.37 0.33
C PHE A 106 0.33 6.36 0.85
N MET A 107 1.05 7.48 0.80
CA MET A 107 2.38 7.58 1.40
C MET A 107 2.35 7.32 2.91
N VAL A 108 1.39 7.91 3.62
CA VAL A 108 1.22 7.73 5.07
C VAL A 108 0.83 6.29 5.39
N LEU A 109 -0.10 5.70 4.64
CA LEU A 109 -0.50 4.30 4.81
C LEU A 109 0.69 3.35 4.58
N ILE A 110 1.51 3.60 3.56
CA ILE A 110 2.73 2.83 3.29
C ILE A 110 3.69 2.92 4.48
N VAL A 111 3.92 4.10 5.06
CA VAL A 111 4.87 4.25 6.16
C VAL A 111 4.35 3.63 7.45
N LEU A 112 3.10 3.89 7.82
CA LEU A 112 2.53 3.48 9.11
C LEU A 112 2.13 2.00 9.14
N PHE A 113 1.54 1.50 8.06
CA PHE A 113 0.94 0.16 8.03
C PHE A 113 1.64 -0.79 7.04
N GLY A 114 2.48 -0.27 6.15
CA GLY A 114 3.17 -1.06 5.13
C GLY A 114 4.60 -1.42 5.52
N LEU A 115 5.51 -0.47 5.34
CA LEU A 115 6.95 -0.71 5.23
C LEU A 115 7.55 -1.33 6.49
N LEU A 116 7.36 -0.69 7.65
CA LEU A 116 7.95 -1.14 8.90
C LEU A 116 7.30 -2.45 9.40
N PRO A 117 5.96 -2.59 9.47
CA PRO A 117 5.35 -3.86 9.87
C PRO A 117 5.71 -5.03 8.96
N THR A 118 5.76 -4.80 7.64
CA THR A 118 6.08 -5.86 6.66
C THR A 118 7.56 -6.24 6.73
N ALA A 119 8.47 -5.27 6.88
CA ALA A 119 9.90 -5.55 7.03
C ALA A 119 10.20 -6.33 8.31
N CYS A 120 9.46 -6.06 9.39
CA CYS A 120 9.60 -6.75 10.66
C CYS A 120 8.72 -8.00 10.80
N ALA A 121 7.93 -8.37 9.79
CA ALA A 121 6.90 -9.41 9.89
C ALA A 121 7.46 -10.75 10.43
N GLN A 122 8.65 -11.14 9.97
CA GLN A 122 9.31 -12.39 10.37
C GLN A 122 9.77 -12.37 11.84
N VAL A 123 10.31 -11.22 12.26
CA VAL A 123 10.73 -11.02 13.65
C VAL A 123 9.50 -11.02 14.57
N LEU A 124 8.45 -10.31 14.16
CA LEU A 124 7.19 -10.25 14.89
C LEU A 124 6.53 -11.63 15.02
N SER A 125 6.51 -12.45 13.96
CA SER A 125 6.01 -13.83 14.05
C SER A 125 6.88 -14.69 14.97
N GLY A 126 8.20 -14.51 14.95
CA GLY A 126 9.12 -15.25 15.84
C GLY A 126 8.96 -14.94 17.32
N MET A 127 8.37 -13.78 17.67
CA MET A 127 8.09 -13.38 19.06
C MET A 127 6.82 -14.02 19.62
N VAL A 128 5.96 -14.59 18.77
CA VAL A 128 4.70 -15.21 19.18
C VAL A 128 4.78 -16.73 19.00
N PRO A 129 4.73 -17.52 20.09
CA PRO A 129 4.75 -18.98 19.99
C PRO A 129 3.64 -19.51 19.07
N GLY A 130 3.99 -20.42 18.16
CA GLY A 130 3.04 -21.05 17.23
C GLY A 130 2.58 -20.16 16.08
N MET A 131 3.00 -18.89 16.00
CA MET A 131 2.65 -18.01 14.89
C MET A 131 3.37 -18.44 13.61
N PRO A 132 2.65 -18.80 12.54
CA PRO A 132 3.29 -19.16 11.28
C PRO A 132 3.92 -17.92 10.63
N SER A 133 5.08 -18.10 10.02
CA SER A 133 5.73 -17.07 9.21
C SER A 133 5.29 -17.16 7.75
N ALA A 134 4.96 -16.01 7.16
CA ALA A 134 4.73 -15.95 5.71
C ALA A 134 6.04 -16.31 4.96
N PRO A 135 5.96 -16.81 3.72
CA PRO A 135 7.16 -17.11 2.94
C PRO A 135 8.02 -15.86 2.73
N VAL A 136 9.34 -16.00 2.89
CA VAL A 136 10.29 -14.89 2.78
C VAL A 136 10.19 -14.17 1.43
N TRP A 137 9.91 -14.89 0.34
CA TRP A 137 9.74 -14.28 -0.99
C TRP A 137 8.54 -13.32 -1.05
N LEU A 138 7.46 -13.61 -0.33
CA LEU A 138 6.26 -12.77 -0.30
C LEU A 138 6.51 -11.51 0.53
N THR A 139 7.24 -11.66 1.65
CA THR A 139 7.72 -10.53 2.44
C THR A 139 8.67 -9.65 1.62
N ALA A 140 9.65 -10.24 0.93
CA ALA A 140 10.61 -9.51 0.11
C ALA A 140 9.94 -8.77 -1.05
N LEU A 141 9.02 -9.44 -1.78
CA LEU A 141 8.22 -8.82 -2.83
C LEU A 141 7.44 -7.62 -2.30
N SER A 142 6.78 -7.78 -1.15
CA SER A 142 6.02 -6.71 -0.52
C SER A 142 6.91 -5.53 -0.13
N VAL A 143 8.04 -5.77 0.55
CA VAL A 143 8.98 -4.71 0.95
C VAL A 143 9.54 -3.96 -0.25
N VAL A 144 10.03 -4.67 -1.27
CA VAL A 144 10.56 -4.05 -2.49
C VAL A 144 9.47 -3.22 -3.18
N SER A 145 8.26 -3.76 -3.29
CA SER A 145 7.15 -3.03 -3.89
C SER A 145 6.78 -1.76 -3.11
N LEU A 146 6.79 -1.80 -1.78
CA LEU A 146 6.48 -0.65 -0.93
C LEU A 146 7.53 0.46 -1.08
N ILE A 147 8.81 0.10 -1.21
CA ILE A 147 9.90 1.05 -1.49
C ILE A 147 9.67 1.71 -2.85
N VAL A 148 9.40 0.92 -3.89
CA VAL A 148 9.13 1.45 -5.24
C VAL A 148 7.90 2.37 -5.23
N GLN A 149 6.83 1.97 -4.56
CA GLN A 149 5.61 2.77 -4.41
C GLN A 149 5.90 4.09 -3.71
N PHE A 150 6.67 4.08 -2.62
CA PHE A 150 7.04 5.29 -1.89
C PHE A 150 7.81 6.28 -2.77
N ILE A 151 8.80 5.80 -3.53
CA ILE A 151 9.57 6.61 -4.48
C ILE A 151 8.68 7.22 -5.58
N LEU A 152 7.74 6.43 -6.10
CA LEU A 152 6.79 6.89 -7.13
C LEU A 152 5.78 7.90 -6.57
N HIS A 153 5.34 7.75 -5.31
CA HIS A 153 4.49 8.75 -4.65
C HIS A 153 5.22 10.08 -4.43
N ILE A 154 6.49 10.06 -4.04
CA ILE A 154 7.33 11.29 -3.96
C ILE A 154 7.40 11.98 -5.32
N THR A 155 7.67 11.22 -6.38
CA THR A 155 7.74 11.75 -7.75
C THR A 155 6.39 12.31 -8.20
N GLY A 156 5.30 11.60 -7.87
CA GLY A 156 3.93 12.04 -8.08
C GLY A 156 3.62 13.36 -7.41
N LEU A 157 3.96 13.51 -6.13
CA LEU A 157 3.74 14.73 -5.36
C LEU A 157 4.49 15.94 -5.94
N LYS A 158 5.73 15.73 -6.41
CA LYS A 158 6.50 16.77 -7.11
C LYS A 158 5.80 17.20 -8.40
N GLY A 159 5.35 16.24 -9.20
CA GLY A 159 4.60 16.50 -10.43
C GLY A 159 3.33 17.31 -10.20
N ILE A 160 2.51 16.89 -9.22
CA ILE A 160 1.25 17.58 -8.88
C ILE A 160 1.55 18.99 -8.35
N SER A 161 2.56 19.15 -7.49
CA SER A 161 2.92 20.46 -6.95
C SER A 161 3.42 21.43 -8.01
N ARG A 162 4.10 20.93 -9.06
CA ARG A 162 4.52 21.76 -10.17
C ARG A 162 3.36 22.11 -11.10
N LEU A 163 2.47 21.17 -11.36
CA LEU A 163 1.26 21.38 -12.17
C LEU A 163 0.37 22.47 -11.56
N ASP A 164 0.11 22.40 -10.24
CA ASP A 164 -0.68 23.41 -9.53
C ASP A 164 -0.05 24.81 -9.63
N LYS A 165 1.29 24.91 -9.54
CA LYS A 165 2.00 26.20 -9.69
C LYS A 165 1.84 26.77 -11.09
N ILE A 166 2.03 25.96 -12.13
CA ILE A 166 1.89 26.39 -13.53
C ILE A 166 0.46 26.88 -13.79
N GLN A 167 -0.54 26.17 -13.28
CA GLN A 167 -1.95 26.55 -13.44
C GLN A 167 -2.31 27.82 -12.67
N LEU A 168 -1.76 28.01 -11.47
CA LEU A 168 -1.90 29.26 -10.70
C LEU A 168 -1.24 30.44 -11.41
N ASP A 169 -0.02 30.28 -11.92
CA ASP A 169 0.70 31.34 -12.63
C ASP A 169 -0.05 31.75 -13.92
N ALA A 170 -0.60 30.78 -14.66
CA ALA A 170 -1.43 31.03 -15.83
C ALA A 170 -2.74 31.74 -15.48
N ALA A 171 -3.39 31.39 -14.36
CA ALA A 171 -4.59 32.07 -13.89
C ALA A 171 -4.31 33.51 -13.45
N ASN A 172 -3.16 33.77 -12.83
CA ASN A 172 -2.75 35.11 -12.40
C ASN A 172 -2.29 36.01 -13.56
N ALA A 173 -1.79 35.43 -14.66
CA ALA A 173 -1.38 36.16 -15.87
C ALA A 173 -2.56 36.51 -16.81
N GLY A 174 -3.75 35.97 -16.54
CA GLY A 174 -4.99 36.25 -17.27
C GLY A 174 -5.83 37.39 -16.67
N TYR A 175 -5.35 38.03 -15.59
CA TYR A 175 -5.88 39.27 -15.00
C TYR A 175 -4.87 40.41 -15.19
#